data_AF-A0A7I8JXX0-F1
#
_entry.id   AF-A0A7I8JXX0-F1
#
_cell.length_a   1.000
_cell.length_b   1.000
_cell.length_c   1.000
_cell.angle_alpha   90.00
_cell.angle_beta   90.00
_cell.angle_gamma   90.00
#
_symmetry.space_group_name_H-M   'P 1'
#
loop_
_entity.id
_entity.type
_entity.pdbx_description
1 polymer ?
#
loop_
_entity_poly.entity_id
_entity_poly.type
_entity_poly.pdbx_seq_one_letter_code
_entity_poly.pdbx_strand_id
1 'polypeptide(L)'
;MSSPLSRREETAEGEERRARMGETMEGIASIALLPCGSVSGHFIKLPESSCYGLHGTELACERECSRGEDYRLIKLTISDYSSNKEEVVVVECRGHDAARFRSIDNANGWGEDVAEMVEQKHGKQKISVSFECETLKAESAAEEHVRRFMPKISGLDAVVNVGRMSISGLSFQVDQPYEEQSSQRRYYHLPYAPI
;
A
#
# COMPACT_ATOMS: atom_id res chain seq x y z
N MET A 1 -30.43 15.49 38.65
CA MET A 1 -30.67 15.85 37.24
C MET A 1 -29.35 16.33 36.66
N SER A 2 -28.68 15.47 35.90
CA SER A 2 -27.47 15.82 35.15
C SER A 2 -27.67 15.35 33.72
N SER A 3 -27.38 16.26 32.79
CA SER A 3 -27.89 16.32 31.42
C SER A 3 -27.43 15.17 30.51
N PRO A 4 -28.25 14.71 29.53
CA PRO A 4 -27.93 13.60 28.63
C PRO A 4 -27.15 14.00 27.36
N LEU A 5 -26.45 15.15 27.36
CA LEU A 5 -25.86 15.73 26.15
C LEU A 5 -24.44 15.26 25.83
N SER A 6 -23.73 14.56 26.73
CA SER A 6 -22.34 14.15 26.49
C SER A 6 -22.17 12.83 25.75
N ARG A 7 -23.24 12.10 25.41
CA ARG A 7 -23.16 10.75 24.81
C ARG A 7 -23.39 10.72 23.29
N ARG A 8 -23.61 11.88 22.65
CA ARG A 8 -23.97 11.96 21.23
C ARG A 8 -22.84 12.48 20.32
N GLU A 9 -21.76 13.02 20.87
CA GLU A 9 -20.66 13.59 20.07
C GLU A 9 -19.55 12.58 19.73
N GLU A 10 -19.26 11.59 20.60
CA GLU A 10 -18.23 10.56 20.32
C GLU A 10 -18.60 9.58 19.19
N THR A 11 -19.88 9.38 18.88
CA THR A 11 -20.31 8.41 17.86
C THR A 11 -20.28 8.99 16.44
N ALA A 12 -20.54 10.28 16.27
CA ALA A 12 -20.57 10.93 14.96
C ALA A 12 -19.17 11.12 14.36
N GLU A 13 -18.17 11.46 15.19
CA GLU A 13 -16.78 11.58 14.73
C GLU A 13 -16.16 10.23 14.36
N GLY A 14 -16.55 9.15 15.05
CA GLY A 14 -16.13 7.78 14.74
C GLY A 14 -16.70 7.25 13.42
N GLU A 15 -17.95 7.56 13.12
CA GLU A 15 -18.62 7.19 11.86
C GLU A 15 -18.10 8.01 10.67
N GLU A 16 -17.85 9.31 10.83
CA GLU A 16 -17.23 10.13 9.77
C GLU A 16 -15.77 9.78 9.49
N ARG A 17 -15.01 9.32 10.49
CA ARG A 17 -13.65 8.78 10.29
C ARG A 17 -13.70 7.47 9.51
N ARG A 18 -14.61 6.55 9.85
CA ARG A 18 -14.83 5.31 9.09
C ARG A 18 -15.26 5.57 7.65
N ALA A 19 -16.16 6.53 7.43
CA ALA A 19 -16.61 6.91 6.09
C ALA A 19 -15.50 7.51 5.21
N ARG A 20 -14.48 8.15 5.83
CA ARG A 20 -13.31 8.70 5.12
C ARG A 20 -12.20 7.68 4.86
N MET A 21 -12.13 6.58 5.63
CA MET A 21 -11.03 5.61 5.57
C MET A 21 -11.20 4.48 4.53
N GLY A 22 -12.27 4.49 3.73
CA GLY A 22 -12.53 3.43 2.76
C GLY A 22 -12.73 2.06 3.44
N GLU A 23 -12.92 1.02 2.64
CA GLU A 23 -13.02 -0.35 3.16
C GLU A 23 -11.66 -0.76 3.76
N THR A 24 -11.67 -1.28 5.00
CA THR A 24 -10.46 -1.84 5.61
C THR A 24 -10.38 -3.32 5.27
N MET A 25 -9.30 -3.72 4.62
CA MET A 25 -8.97 -5.10 4.36
C MET A 25 -8.15 -5.65 5.53
N GLU A 26 -8.57 -6.78 6.07
CA GLU A 26 -7.85 -7.51 7.10
C GLU A 26 -7.47 -8.89 6.57
N GLY A 27 -6.31 -9.39 6.99
CA GLY A 27 -5.84 -10.67 6.50
C GLY A 27 -4.44 -11.04 6.97
N ILE A 28 -3.83 -11.98 6.26
CA ILE A 28 -2.51 -12.51 6.57
C ILE A 28 -1.55 -12.14 5.45
N ALA A 29 -0.40 -11.58 5.83
CA ALA A 29 0.69 -11.33 4.90
C ALA A 29 1.86 -12.29 5.16
N SER A 30 2.52 -12.67 4.07
CA SER A 30 3.83 -13.31 4.10
C SER A 30 4.81 -12.45 3.33
N ILE A 31 5.86 -12.00 4.01
CA ILE A 31 6.77 -10.96 3.56
C ILE A 31 8.20 -11.47 3.68
N ALA A 32 8.87 -11.65 2.55
CA ALA A 32 10.30 -11.89 2.46
C ALA A 32 11.06 -10.55 2.53
N LEU A 33 11.98 -10.44 3.48
CA LEU A 33 12.94 -9.36 3.60
C LEU A 33 14.27 -9.82 3.01
N LEU A 34 14.73 -9.11 2.00
CA LEU A 34 16.01 -9.38 1.34
C LEU A 34 17.14 -8.66 2.09
N PRO A 35 18.38 -9.19 2.06
CA PRO A 35 19.54 -8.53 2.67
C PRO A 35 19.80 -7.11 2.17
N CYS A 36 19.39 -6.80 0.92
CA CYS A 36 19.47 -5.47 0.34
C CYS A 36 18.39 -4.48 0.85
N GLY A 37 17.57 -4.89 1.82
CA GLY A 37 16.48 -4.08 2.38
C GLY A 37 15.20 -4.05 1.54
N SER A 38 15.22 -4.65 0.35
CA SER A 38 14.02 -4.82 -0.46
C SER A 38 13.09 -5.87 0.13
N VAL A 39 11.81 -5.75 -0.21
CA VAL A 39 10.73 -6.55 0.36
C VAL A 39 9.93 -7.19 -0.77
N SER A 40 9.53 -8.44 -0.62
CA SER A 40 8.62 -9.11 -1.55
C SER A 40 7.65 -9.97 -0.77
N GLY A 41 6.39 -10.02 -1.15
CA GLY A 41 5.41 -10.76 -0.38
C GLY A 41 4.05 -10.86 -1.03
N HIS A 42 3.12 -11.41 -0.27
CA HIS A 42 1.71 -11.44 -0.62
C HIS A 42 0.85 -11.20 0.62
N PHE A 43 -0.29 -10.56 0.41
CA PHE A 43 -1.33 -10.34 1.41
C PHE A 43 -2.61 -11.03 0.96
N ILE A 44 -3.18 -11.86 1.82
CA ILE A 44 -4.43 -12.56 1.57
C ILE A 44 -5.50 -11.93 2.45
N LYS A 45 -6.43 -11.20 1.83
CA LYS A 45 -7.61 -10.63 2.50
C LYS A 45 -8.53 -11.77 2.95
N LEU A 46 -9.02 -11.70 4.18
CA LEU A 46 -10.02 -12.60 4.72
C LEU A 46 -11.37 -11.88 4.89
N PRO A 47 -12.50 -12.59 4.74
CA PRO A 47 -12.62 -14.00 4.40
C PRO A 47 -12.56 -14.31 2.89
N GLU A 48 -12.57 -13.31 2.01
CA GLU A 48 -12.74 -13.49 0.55
C GLU A 48 -11.56 -14.21 -0.12
N SER A 49 -10.43 -14.35 0.57
CA SER A 49 -9.20 -14.98 0.07
C SER A 49 -8.61 -14.29 -1.17
N SER A 50 -8.92 -13.00 -1.37
CA SER A 50 -8.29 -12.18 -2.41
C SER A 50 -6.81 -11.98 -2.12
N CYS A 51 -5.96 -12.20 -3.12
CA CYS A 51 -4.51 -12.13 -2.98
C CYS A 51 -3.96 -10.86 -3.63
N TYR A 52 -3.12 -10.13 -2.89
CA TYR A 52 -2.43 -8.94 -3.32
C TYR A 52 -0.92 -9.17 -3.26
N GLY A 53 -0.19 -8.70 -4.28
CA GLY A 53 1.26 -8.66 -4.28
C GLY A 53 1.78 -7.51 -3.43
N LEU A 54 2.88 -7.75 -2.71
CA LEU A 54 3.59 -6.73 -1.95
C LEU A 54 5.02 -6.64 -2.49
N HIS A 55 5.43 -5.46 -2.93
CA HIS A 55 6.80 -5.22 -3.37
C HIS A 55 7.34 -3.93 -2.74
N GLY A 56 8.44 -4.03 -2.00
CA GLY A 56 9.02 -2.92 -1.26
C GLY A 56 10.44 -2.63 -1.70
N THR A 57 10.79 -1.35 -1.83
CA THR A 57 12.18 -0.89 -1.98
C THR A 57 12.53 0.07 -0.86
N GLU A 58 13.74 -0.07 -0.31
CA GLU A 58 14.23 0.84 0.73
C GLU A 58 14.50 2.23 0.15
N LEU A 59 13.96 3.25 0.81
CA LEU A 59 14.20 4.65 0.49
C LEU A 59 15.36 5.16 1.35
N ALA A 60 16.33 5.80 0.71
CA ALA A 60 17.38 6.51 1.42
C ALA A 60 16.78 7.75 2.11
N CYS A 61 16.91 7.84 3.43
CA CYS A 61 16.58 9.03 4.20
C CYS A 61 17.72 9.38 5.16
N GLU A 62 17.92 10.67 5.40
CA GLU A 62 18.85 11.11 6.45
C GLU A 62 18.35 10.54 7.78
N ARG A 63 19.21 9.74 8.44
CA ARG A 63 18.87 9.12 9.72
C ARG A 63 18.73 10.23 10.75
N GLU A 64 17.50 10.53 11.15
CA GLU A 64 17.30 11.30 12.38
C GLU A 64 17.83 10.46 13.53
N CYS A 65 18.84 10.97 14.26
CA CYS A 65 19.51 10.27 15.37
C CYS A 65 18.57 9.81 16.50
N SER A 66 17.29 10.22 16.49
CA SER A 66 16.24 9.79 17.41
C SER A 66 15.52 8.50 16.99
N ARG A 67 15.63 8.09 15.72
CA ARG A 67 15.02 6.87 15.20
C ARG A 67 16.09 5.77 15.22
N GLY A 68 15.76 4.64 15.87
CA GLY A 68 16.70 3.54 16.12
C GLY A 68 17.37 2.98 14.87
N GLU A 69 18.44 2.20 15.05
CA GLU A 69 19.23 1.68 13.92
C GLU A 69 18.44 0.76 12.98
N ASP A 70 17.34 0.19 13.46
CA ASP A 70 16.42 -0.71 12.74
C ASP A 70 15.31 0.02 11.97
N TYR A 71 15.32 1.36 11.97
CA TYR A 71 14.35 2.18 11.24
C TYR A 71 14.67 2.22 9.74
N ARG A 72 13.70 1.81 8.91
CA ARG A 72 13.78 1.91 7.45
C ARG A 72 12.51 2.50 6.88
N LEU A 73 12.64 3.21 5.76
CA LEU A 73 11.51 3.64 4.95
C LEU A 73 11.40 2.75 3.72
N ILE A 74 10.21 2.21 3.49
CA ILE A 74 9.94 1.34 2.37
C ILE A 74 8.90 2.00 1.47
N LYS A 75 9.25 2.19 0.20
CA LYS A 75 8.28 2.42 -0.88
C LYS A 75 7.61 1.08 -1.18
N LEU A 76 6.43 0.87 -0.62
CA LEU A 76 5.63 -0.34 -0.75
C LEU A 76 4.63 -0.18 -1.90
N THR A 77 4.73 -1.07 -2.87
CA THR A 77 3.77 -1.23 -3.97
C THR A 77 2.84 -2.39 -3.62
N ILE A 78 1.54 -2.12 -3.63
CA ILE A 78 0.47 -3.08 -3.38
C ILE A 78 -0.21 -3.33 -4.72
N SER A 79 -0.07 -4.55 -5.24
CA SER A 79 -0.59 -4.92 -6.56
C SER A 79 -1.78 -5.85 -6.41
N ASP A 80 -2.92 -5.53 -7.02
CA ASP A 80 -4.05 -6.45 -7.14
C ASP A 80 -3.87 -7.33 -8.38
N TYR A 81 -3.65 -8.62 -8.16
CA TYR A 81 -3.48 -9.58 -9.27
C TYR A 81 -4.75 -9.76 -10.12
N SER A 82 -5.93 -9.45 -9.58
CA SER A 82 -7.19 -9.62 -10.31
C SER A 82 -7.45 -8.47 -11.29
N SER A 83 -7.15 -7.24 -10.89
CA SER A 83 -7.36 -6.04 -11.71
C SER A 83 -6.09 -5.53 -12.39
N ASN A 84 -4.92 -6.09 -12.03
CA ASN A 84 -3.59 -5.66 -12.49
C ASN A 84 -3.32 -4.16 -12.22
N LYS A 85 -3.88 -3.67 -11.10
CA LYS A 85 -3.69 -2.31 -10.62
C LYS A 85 -2.73 -2.29 -9.46
N GLU A 86 -1.99 -1.20 -9.35
CA GLU A 86 -0.98 -1.01 -8.33
C GLU A 86 -1.18 0.33 -7.63
N GLU A 87 -1.03 0.32 -6.32
CA GLU A 87 -1.00 1.52 -5.50
C GLU A 87 0.33 1.56 -4.75
N VAL A 88 0.89 2.76 -4.61
CA VAL A 88 2.18 2.96 -3.95
C VAL A 88 1.96 3.73 -2.66
N VAL A 89 2.54 3.22 -1.57
CA VAL A 89 2.49 3.84 -0.25
C VAL A 89 3.87 3.78 0.39
N VAL A 90 4.23 4.81 1.17
CA VAL A 90 5.45 4.78 1.97
C VAL A 90 5.10 4.28 3.38
N VAL A 91 5.87 3.32 3.88
CA VAL A 91 5.70 2.76 5.22
C VAL A 91 7.01 2.79 6.01
N GLU A 92 6.89 2.96 7.32
CA GLU A 92 7.99 2.68 8.23
C GLU A 92 8.11 1.17 8.42
N CYS A 93 9.31 0.63 8.26
CA CYS A 93 9.67 -0.72 8.65
C CYS A 93 10.58 -0.64 9.90
N ARG A 94 10.22 -1.39 10.93
CA ARG A 94 11.02 -1.55 12.17
C ARG A 94 11.12 -3.02 12.55
N GLY A 95 12.05 -3.35 13.44
CA GLY A 95 12.29 -4.73 13.84
C GLY A 95 13.10 -5.43 12.77
N HIS A 96 14.41 -5.53 13.01
CA HIS A 96 15.43 -6.08 12.11
C HIS A 96 14.96 -7.31 11.32
N ASP A 97 14.83 -8.46 11.98
CA ASP A 97 14.36 -9.69 11.34
C ASP A 97 12.86 -9.91 11.55
N ALA A 98 12.29 -9.35 12.62
CA ALA A 98 10.87 -9.42 12.95
C ALA A 98 10.16 -8.11 12.58
N ALA A 99 9.89 -7.94 11.28
CA ALA A 99 9.41 -6.68 10.73
C ALA A 99 8.03 -6.29 11.23
N ARG A 100 7.85 -4.99 11.39
CA ARG A 100 6.57 -4.31 11.63
C ARG A 100 6.46 -3.16 10.64
N PHE A 101 5.38 -3.13 9.88
CA PHE A 101 5.11 -2.01 8.98
C PHE A 101 4.05 -1.10 9.58
N ARG A 102 4.28 0.21 9.51
CA ARG A 102 3.31 1.22 9.91
C ARG A 102 3.28 2.36 8.90
N SER A 103 2.09 2.91 8.72
CA SER A 103 1.92 4.13 7.92
C SER A 103 2.61 5.31 8.57
N ILE A 104 3.05 6.25 7.74
CA ILE A 104 3.67 7.48 8.20
C ILE A 104 2.58 8.54 8.33
N ASP A 105 2.56 9.21 9.48
CA ASP A 105 1.61 10.29 9.75
C ASP A 105 2.15 11.66 9.41
N ASN A 106 3.47 11.81 9.27
CA ASN A 106 4.10 13.09 8.99
C ASN A 106 5.49 12.90 8.34
N ALA A 107 5.75 13.60 7.22
CA ALA A 107 7.02 13.61 6.51
C ALA A 107 7.91 14.84 6.83
N ASN A 108 7.58 15.59 7.88
CA ASN A 108 8.37 16.76 8.30
C ASN A 108 9.85 16.40 8.48
N GLY A 109 10.74 17.10 7.76
CA GLY A 109 12.19 16.94 7.84
C GLY A 109 12.79 15.96 6.82
N TRP A 110 11.99 15.40 5.91
CA TRP A 110 12.47 14.47 4.90
C TRP A 110 12.83 15.18 3.60
N GLY A 111 13.67 14.54 2.78
CA GLY A 111 13.97 15.02 1.43
C GLY A 111 12.69 15.21 0.61
N GLU A 112 12.67 16.25 -0.23
CA GLU A 112 11.49 16.68 -0.99
C GLU A 112 10.87 15.51 -1.78
N ASP A 113 11.68 14.63 -2.35
CA ASP A 113 11.23 13.43 -3.08
C ASP A 113 10.37 12.47 -2.23
N VAL A 114 10.76 12.25 -0.97
CA VAL A 114 10.03 11.35 -0.06
C VAL A 114 8.81 12.05 0.52
N ALA A 115 8.94 13.34 0.83
CA ALA A 115 7.82 14.16 1.29
C ALA A 115 6.72 14.23 0.22
N GLU A 116 7.08 14.43 -1.05
CA GLU A 116 6.13 14.41 -2.17
C GLU A 116 5.46 13.04 -2.30
N MET A 117 6.19 11.94 -2.18
CA MET A 117 5.60 10.59 -2.22
C MET A 117 4.63 10.29 -1.07
N VAL A 118 4.88 10.85 0.12
CA VAL A 118 3.97 10.72 1.29
C VAL A 118 2.77 11.67 1.15
N GLU A 119 2.98 12.85 0.59
CA GLU A 119 1.98 13.91 0.41
C GLU A 119 1.20 13.80 -0.91
N GLN A 120 1.57 12.88 -1.82
CA GLN A 120 0.79 12.53 -3.02
C GLN A 120 -0.55 11.93 -2.58
N LYS A 121 -1.48 12.84 -2.26
CA LYS A 121 -2.88 12.62 -1.98
C LYS A 121 -3.54 12.17 -3.27
N HIS A 122 -3.55 10.87 -3.52
CA HIS A 122 -4.60 10.27 -4.35
C HIS A 122 -5.94 10.74 -3.76
N GLY A 123 -6.66 11.56 -4.53
CA GLY A 123 -7.74 12.40 -4.04
C GLY A 123 -8.68 11.70 -3.05
N LYS A 124 -8.67 12.19 -1.81
CA LYS A 124 -9.60 11.93 -0.69
C LYS A 124 -9.38 10.69 0.19
N GLN A 125 -8.53 9.71 -0.11
CA GLN A 125 -8.29 8.59 0.82
C GLN A 125 -6.79 8.37 1.07
N LYS A 126 -6.38 8.56 2.32
CA LYS A 126 -5.02 8.22 2.77
C LYS A 126 -4.96 6.69 2.92
N ILE A 127 -4.15 6.02 2.09
CA ILE A 127 -3.87 4.60 2.28
C ILE A 127 -3.15 4.43 3.62
N SER A 128 -3.62 3.51 4.45
CA SER A 128 -2.98 3.16 5.71
C SER A 128 -2.76 1.66 5.81
N VAL A 129 -1.50 1.28 5.99
CA VAL A 129 -0.98 -0.06 6.19
C VAL A 129 -0.51 -0.27 7.63
N SER A 130 -0.84 -1.43 8.19
CA SER A 130 -0.26 -1.97 9.42
C SER A 130 0.08 -3.44 9.21
N PHE A 131 1.30 -3.85 9.58
CA PHE A 131 1.74 -5.24 9.59
C PHE A 131 2.47 -5.55 10.89
N GLU A 132 2.19 -6.72 11.45
CA GLU A 132 2.88 -7.24 12.63
C GLU A 132 3.30 -8.69 12.40
N CYS A 133 4.61 -8.94 12.41
CA CYS A 133 5.13 -10.30 12.34
C CYS A 133 4.71 -11.12 13.56
N GLU A 134 4.06 -12.26 13.30
CA GLU A 134 3.70 -13.27 14.30
C GLU A 134 4.64 -14.49 14.21
N THR A 135 5.20 -14.76 13.04
CA THR A 135 6.11 -15.88 12.78
C THR A 135 7.27 -15.45 11.88
N LEU A 136 8.49 -15.59 12.39
CA LEU A 136 9.72 -15.38 11.64
C LEU A 136 10.29 -16.73 11.20
N LYS A 137 10.61 -16.86 9.90
CA LYS A 137 11.33 -17.99 9.32
C LYS A 137 12.67 -17.50 8.81
N ALA A 138 13.72 -18.26 9.12
CA ALA A 138 15.09 -18.00 8.69
C ALA A 138 15.69 -19.27 8.05
N GLU A 139 16.81 -19.08 7.34
CA GLU A 139 17.60 -20.16 6.74
C GLU A 139 16.74 -21.13 5.91
N SER A 140 16.85 -22.43 6.18
CA SER A 140 16.15 -23.49 5.44
C SER A 140 14.64 -23.32 5.45
N ALA A 141 14.05 -22.86 6.57
CA ALA A 141 12.60 -22.67 6.67
C ALA A 141 12.10 -21.46 5.86
N ALA A 142 12.91 -20.41 5.75
CA ALA A 142 12.64 -19.28 4.87
C ALA A 142 12.78 -19.68 3.41
N GLU A 143 13.88 -20.35 3.05
CA GLU A 143 14.16 -20.77 1.68
C GLU A 143 13.11 -21.76 1.15
N GLU A 144 12.63 -22.71 1.96
CA GLU A 144 11.50 -23.58 1.60
C GLU A 144 10.24 -22.77 1.31
N HIS A 145 9.93 -21.78 2.17
CA HIS A 145 8.78 -20.92 1.98
C HIS A 145 8.90 -20.07 0.70
N VAL A 146 10.05 -19.45 0.48
CA VAL A 146 10.34 -18.64 -0.70
C VAL A 146 10.21 -19.49 -1.97
N ARG A 147 10.78 -20.68 -2.00
CA ARG A 147 10.69 -21.58 -3.17
C ARG A 147 9.25 -21.92 -3.53
N ARG A 148 8.38 -22.07 -2.52
CA ARG A 148 6.99 -22.45 -2.72
C ARG A 148 6.11 -21.28 -3.16
N PHE A 149 6.31 -20.09 -2.58
CA PHE A 149 5.36 -18.98 -2.73
C PHE A 149 5.94 -17.76 -3.46
N MET A 150 7.26 -17.61 -3.52
CA MET A 150 7.97 -16.48 -4.12
C MET A 150 9.21 -16.95 -4.90
N PRO A 151 9.07 -17.89 -5.86
CA PRO A 151 10.22 -18.60 -6.45
C PRO A 151 11.21 -17.69 -7.19
N LYS A 152 10.79 -16.48 -7.60
CA LYS A 152 11.66 -15.51 -8.28
C LYS A 152 12.79 -14.96 -7.41
N ILE A 153 12.68 -15.08 -6.08
CA ILE A 153 13.68 -14.59 -5.13
C ILE A 153 14.34 -15.73 -4.33
N SER A 154 14.19 -17.00 -4.77
CA SER A 154 14.88 -18.13 -4.17
C SER A 154 16.40 -17.99 -4.25
N GLY A 155 17.10 -18.40 -3.18
CA GLY A 155 18.56 -18.29 -3.11
C GLY A 155 19.09 -16.87 -2.84
N LEU A 156 18.23 -15.89 -2.57
CA LEU A 156 18.63 -14.52 -2.21
C LEU A 156 18.74 -14.30 -0.69
N ASP A 157 18.82 -15.38 0.09
CA ASP A 157 19.02 -15.34 1.55
C ASP A 157 18.01 -14.46 2.30
N ALA A 158 16.74 -14.54 1.89
CA ALA A 158 15.67 -13.77 2.51
C ALA A 158 15.24 -14.39 3.85
N VAL A 159 14.85 -13.56 4.81
CA VAL A 159 14.05 -13.99 5.97
C VAL A 159 12.56 -13.76 5.69
N VAL A 160 11.69 -14.64 6.17
CA VAL A 160 10.24 -14.55 5.91
C VAL A 160 9.48 -14.23 7.18
N ASN A 161 8.75 -13.12 7.16
CA ASN A 161 7.84 -12.67 8.20
C ASN A 161 6.41 -13.01 7.80
N VAL A 162 5.70 -13.76 8.63
CA VAL A 162 4.28 -14.07 8.45
C VAL A 162 3.50 -13.46 9.61
N GLY A 163 2.40 -12.78 9.31
CA GLY A 163 1.58 -12.20 10.36
C GLY A 163 0.39 -11.42 9.86
N ARG A 164 -0.30 -10.74 10.78
CA ARG A 164 -1.51 -9.98 10.48
C ARG A 164 -1.16 -8.71 9.74
N MET A 165 -1.96 -8.42 8.72
CA MET A 165 -1.88 -7.18 7.97
C MET A 165 -3.27 -6.54 7.84
N SER A 166 -3.30 -5.23 7.95
CA SER A 166 -4.47 -4.40 7.69
C SER A 166 -4.10 -3.31 6.69
N ILE A 167 -4.95 -3.12 5.68
CA ILE A 167 -4.81 -2.08 4.66
C ILE A 167 -6.16 -1.35 4.54
N SER A 168 -6.16 -0.05 4.70
CA SER A 168 -7.34 0.82 4.57
C SER A 168 -7.08 1.91 3.54
N GLY A 169 -8.15 2.49 2.97
CA GLY A 169 -8.06 3.54 1.96
C GLY A 169 -7.61 3.07 0.58
N LEU A 170 -7.51 1.76 0.35
CA LEU A 170 -7.11 1.20 -0.94
C LEU A 170 -8.32 1.19 -1.89
N SER A 171 -8.32 2.07 -2.89
CA SER A 171 -9.33 2.10 -3.94
C SER A 171 -8.69 1.93 -5.31
N PHE A 172 -8.73 0.71 -5.85
CA PHE A 172 -8.31 0.44 -7.22
C PHE A 172 -9.34 1.01 -8.21
N GLN A 173 -9.31 2.32 -8.45
CA GLN A 173 -10.31 3.05 -9.24
C GLN A 173 -10.70 2.26 -10.49
N VAL A 174 -11.95 1.79 -10.57
CA VAL A 174 -12.47 1.14 -11.78
C VAL A 174 -12.32 2.14 -12.91
N ASP A 175 -11.50 1.82 -13.91
CA ASP A 175 -11.38 2.65 -15.11
C ASP A 175 -12.79 2.85 -15.64
N GLN A 176 -13.29 4.09 -15.58
CA GLN A 176 -14.48 4.43 -16.35
C GLN A 176 -14.06 4.24 -17.82
N PRO A 177 -14.88 3.54 -18.63
CA PRO A 177 -14.55 3.38 -20.04
C PRO A 177 -14.38 4.76 -20.67
N TYR A 178 -13.23 4.94 -21.31
CA TYR A 178 -12.87 6.12 -22.10
C TYR A 178 -14.07 6.52 -22.97
N GLU A 179 -14.72 7.65 -22.65
CA GLU A 179 -15.66 8.25 -23.59
C GLU A 179 -14.84 8.61 -24.84
N GLU A 180 -15.13 7.92 -25.95
CA GLU A 180 -14.68 8.32 -27.27
C GLU A 180 -15.08 9.79 -27.48
N GLN A 181 -14.08 10.67 -27.44
CA GLN A 181 -14.24 12.04 -27.92
C GLN A 181 -14.52 11.98 -29.42
N SER A 182 -15.79 11.86 -29.75
CA SER A 182 -16.39 12.08 -31.05
C SER A 182 -16.25 13.56 -31.44
N SER A 183 -15.03 13.96 -31.75
CA SER A 183 -14.70 15.29 -32.26
C SER A 183 -14.92 15.32 -33.77
N GLN A 184 -16.11 15.80 -34.15
CA GLN A 184 -16.38 16.61 -35.34
C GLN A 184 -15.99 16.04 -36.71
N ARG A 185 -17.01 15.53 -37.39
CA ARG A 185 -17.12 15.53 -38.86
C ARG A 185 -16.81 16.94 -39.41
N ARG A 186 -15.62 17.12 -39.98
CA ARG A 186 -15.39 18.16 -41.00
C ARG A 186 -16.01 17.66 -42.30
N TYR A 187 -17.24 18.12 -42.59
CA TYR A 187 -17.74 18.08 -43.96
C TYR A 187 -16.86 19.01 -44.80
N TYR A 188 -16.07 18.45 -45.71
CA TYR A 188 -15.56 19.25 -46.83
C TYR A 188 -16.77 19.65 -47.69
N HIS A 189 -17.06 20.94 -47.67
CA HIS A 189 -17.96 21.57 -48.61
C HIS A 189 -17.25 21.57 -49.98
N LEU A 190 -17.62 20.65 -50.87
CA LEU A 190 -17.29 20.76 -52.29
C LEU A 190 -18.30 21.73 -52.90
N PRO A 191 -17.87 22.86 -53.51
CA PRO A 191 -18.75 23.67 -54.31
C PRO A 191 -19.03 22.94 -55.64
N TYR A 192 -20.32 22.76 -55.92
CA TYR A 192 -20.83 22.46 -57.25
C TYR A 192 -20.24 23.43 -58.27
N ALA A 193 -19.65 22.91 -59.35
CA ALA A 193 -19.44 23.65 -60.58
C ALA A 193 -20.46 23.16 -61.62
N PRO A 194 -21.34 24.02 -62.17
CA PRO A 194 -22.00 23.77 -63.46
C PRO A 194 -20.93 24.02 -64.56
N ILE A 195 -20.89 23.36 -65.71
CA ILE A 195 -21.90 22.86 -66.66
C ILE A 195 -21.33 21.59 -67.31
#